data_AF-A0A4P8XQI4-F1
#
_entry.id   AF-A0A4P8XQI4-F1
#
_cell.length_a   1.000
_cell.length_b   1.000
_cell.length_c   1.000
_cell.angle_alpha   90.00
_cell.angle_beta   90.00
_cell.angle_gamma   90.00
#
_symmetry.space_group_name_H-M   'P 1'
#
loop_
_entity.id
_entity.type
_entity.pdbx_description
1 polymer ?
#
loop_
_entity_poly.entity_id
_entity_poly.type
_entity_poly.pdbx_seq_one_letter_code
_entity_poly.pdbx_strand_id
1 'polypeptide(L)'
;MLGLMTVGGFFMFRKFLKVLPKADGKSKLDWQNHWVETSRPLWTDESKSFLDELVQPVPGPFRDIAKHSIAAEIGKIAVESGAREVTRDHCIKGYIVATPRRDYKFLMNFLHKKGIDYSPYQHLINK
;
A
#
# COMPACT_ATOMS: atom_id res chain seq x y z
N MET A 1 -22.08 36.10 11.07
CA MET A 1 -20.88 35.57 10.39
C MET A 1 -19.99 34.74 11.34
N LEU A 2 -20.52 33.68 11.97
CA LEU A 2 -19.75 32.81 12.89
C LEU A 2 -19.88 31.30 12.57
N GLY A 3 -20.71 30.92 11.58
CA GLY A 3 -20.97 29.52 11.23
C GLY A 3 -20.10 28.93 10.12
N LEU A 4 -19.35 29.74 9.38
CA LEU A 4 -18.52 29.26 8.26
C LEU A 4 -17.10 28.83 8.68
N MET A 5 -16.63 29.26 9.86
CA MET A 5 -15.31 28.87 10.39
C MET A 5 -15.32 27.51 11.13
N THR A 6 -16.48 27.07 11.62
CA THR A 6 -16.59 25.80 12.37
C THR A 6 -16.49 24.57 11.47
N VAL A 7 -17.07 24.62 10.27
CA VAL A 7 -17.02 23.50 9.31
C VAL A 7 -15.62 23.35 8.69
N GLY A 8 -14.97 24.46 8.32
CA GLY A 8 -13.60 24.46 7.79
C GLY A 8 -12.58 23.96 8.83
N GLY A 9 -12.71 24.42 10.08
CA GLY A 9 -11.89 23.94 11.20
C GLY A 9 -12.07 22.46 11.49
N PHE A 10 -13.30 21.94 11.49
CA PHE A 10 -13.58 20.51 11.69
C PHE A 10 -12.95 19.61 10.61
N PHE A 11 -12.98 20.04 9.35
CA PHE A 11 -12.39 19.28 8.25
C PHE A 11 -10.85 19.26 8.32
N MET A 12 -10.24 20.41 8.63
CA MET A 12 -8.79 20.49 8.88
C MET A 12 -8.38 19.69 10.13
N PHE A 13 -9.20 19.69 11.19
CA PHE A 13 -8.97 18.91 12.40
C PHE A 13 -9.00 17.39 12.15
N ARG A 14 -9.96 16.88 11.37
CA ARG A 14 -9.97 15.47 10.95
C ARG A 14 -8.76 15.09 10.08
N LYS A 15 -8.28 16.00 9.25
CA LYS A 15 -7.05 15.79 8.46
C LYS A 15 -5.81 15.76 9.38
N PHE A 16 -5.79 16.62 10.40
CA PHE A 16 -4.73 16.68 11.41
C PHE A 16 -4.66 15.40 12.27
N LEU A 17 -5.80 14.83 12.67
CA LEU A 17 -5.85 13.54 13.40
C LEU A 17 -5.18 12.37 12.63
N LYS A 18 -5.08 12.45 11.29
CA LYS A 18 -4.37 11.44 10.48
C LYS A 18 -2.85 11.63 10.45
N VAL A 19 -2.37 12.80 10.84
CA VAL A 19 -0.94 13.17 10.86
C VAL A 19 -0.37 13.05 12.28
N LEU A 20 -1.22 13.00 13.31
CA LEU A 20 -0.77 12.77 14.68
C LEU A 20 0.09 11.51 14.76
N PRO A 21 1.25 11.60 15.42
CA PRO A 21 2.12 10.45 15.62
C PRO A 21 1.36 9.35 16.35
N LYS A 22 1.61 8.10 15.95
CA LYS A 22 1.11 6.95 16.71
C LYS A 22 1.84 6.88 18.06
N ALA A 23 1.52 5.89 18.89
CA ALA A 23 2.09 5.73 20.24
C ALA A 23 3.65 5.71 20.27
N ASP A 24 4.28 5.50 19.11
CA ASP A 24 5.73 5.46 18.87
C ASP A 24 6.34 6.78 18.35
N GLY A 25 5.56 7.85 18.21
CA GLY A 25 6.06 9.14 17.70
C GLY A 25 6.17 9.23 16.16
N LYS A 26 5.88 8.15 15.41
CA LYS A 26 6.03 8.12 13.95
C LYS A 26 4.68 8.20 13.24
N SER A 27 4.63 8.93 12.12
CA SER A 27 3.46 8.97 11.26
C SER A 27 3.37 7.71 10.40
N LYS A 28 2.21 7.48 9.77
CA LYS A 28 2.06 6.39 8.79
C LYS A 28 3.07 6.51 7.64
N LEU A 29 3.37 7.75 7.22
CA LEU A 29 4.29 8.02 6.13
C LEU A 29 5.74 7.68 6.53
N ASP A 30 6.14 8.00 7.78
CA ASP A 30 7.48 7.67 8.29
C ASP A 30 7.72 6.16 8.31
N TRP A 31 6.70 5.39 8.69
CA TRP A 31 6.74 3.94 8.60
C TRP A 31 6.81 3.44 7.17
N GLN A 32 6.07 4.04 6.23
CA GLN A 32 6.16 3.66 4.83
C GLN A 32 7.57 3.90 4.27
N ASN A 33 8.15 5.07 4.54
CA ASN A 33 9.51 5.41 4.14
C ASN A 33 10.52 4.44 4.74
N HIS A 34 10.37 4.11 6.02
CA HIS A 34 11.24 3.15 6.70
C HIS A 34 11.25 1.78 5.99
N TRP A 35 10.09 1.23 5.64
CA TRP A 35 10.01 -0.07 4.98
C TRP A 35 10.50 -0.03 3.52
N VAL A 36 10.26 1.06 2.81
CA VAL A 36 10.79 1.26 1.45
C VAL A 36 12.32 1.26 1.48
N GLU A 37 12.93 2.05 2.37
CA GLU A 37 14.39 2.14 2.43
C GLU A 37 15.04 0.86 2.99
N THR A 38 14.42 0.22 3.99
CA THR A 38 14.94 -1.04 4.56
C THR A 38 14.87 -2.19 3.55
N SER A 39 13.82 -2.24 2.73
CA SER A 39 13.67 -3.28 1.71
C SER A 39 14.40 -2.99 0.40
N ARG A 40 14.87 -1.76 0.15
CA ARG A 40 15.56 -1.34 -1.08
C ARG A 40 16.57 -2.35 -1.64
N PRO A 41 17.48 -2.97 -0.86
CA PRO A 41 18.43 -3.95 -1.39
C PRO A 41 17.80 -5.28 -1.82
N LEU A 42 16.59 -5.60 -1.36
CA LEU A 42 15.88 -6.84 -1.70
C LEU A 42 15.19 -6.77 -3.07
N TRP A 43 15.03 -5.57 -3.65
CA TRP A 43 14.29 -5.37 -4.90
C TRP A 43 15.13 -5.70 -6.13
N THR A 44 14.74 -6.77 -6.80
CA THR A 44 15.23 -7.13 -8.14
C THR A 44 14.51 -6.32 -9.23
N ASP A 45 15.08 -6.24 -10.43
CA ASP A 45 14.44 -5.52 -11.53
C ASP A 45 13.14 -6.18 -11.99
N GLU A 46 13.03 -7.51 -11.86
CA GLU A 46 11.79 -8.25 -12.08
C GLU A 46 10.69 -7.82 -11.08
N SER A 47 11.02 -7.74 -9.78
CA SER A 47 10.06 -7.34 -8.75
C SER A 47 9.58 -5.90 -8.92
N LYS A 48 10.47 -4.99 -9.34
CA LYS A 48 10.14 -3.59 -9.64
C LYS A 48 9.22 -3.50 -10.87
N SER A 49 9.54 -4.23 -11.93
CA SER A 49 8.72 -4.29 -13.14
C SER A 49 7.32 -4.85 -12.84
N PHE A 50 7.25 -5.88 -12.00
CA PHE A 50 5.97 -6.45 -11.60
C PHE A 50 5.16 -5.47 -10.72
N LEU A 51 5.79 -4.74 -9.80
CA LEU A 51 5.13 -3.67 -9.06
C LEU A 51 4.54 -2.60 -10.01
N ASP A 52 5.29 -2.21 -11.05
CA ASP A 52 4.82 -1.27 -12.07
C ASP A 52 3.59 -1.79 -12.82
N GLU A 53 3.53 -3.09 -13.08
CA GLU A 53 2.35 -3.74 -13.65
C GLU A 53 1.16 -3.69 -12.69
N LEU A 54 1.37 -4.01 -11.40
CA LEU A 54 0.31 -4.04 -10.39
C LEU A 54 -0.35 -2.67 -10.17
N VAL A 55 0.38 -1.57 -10.39
CA VAL A 55 -0.14 -0.20 -10.22
C VAL A 55 -0.75 0.40 -11.50
N GLN A 56 -0.67 -0.28 -12.65
CA GLN A 56 -1.32 0.15 -13.90
C GLN A 56 -2.81 0.50 -13.78
N PRO A 57 -3.67 -0.28 -13.08
CA PRO A 57 -5.09 0.04 -12.99
C PRO A 57 -5.38 1.29 -12.16
N VAL A 58 -4.39 1.81 -11.43
CA VAL A 58 -4.53 3.05 -10.64
C VAL A 58 -4.52 4.27 -11.58
N PRO A 59 -5.47 5.22 -11.42
CA PRO A 59 -5.46 6.46 -12.19
C PRO A 59 -4.17 7.25 -11.98
N GLY A 60 -3.66 7.86 -13.06
CA GLY A 60 -2.36 8.55 -13.08
C GLY A 60 -2.06 9.45 -11.87
N PRO A 61 -2.96 10.37 -11.48
CA PRO A 61 -2.72 11.28 -10.35
C PRO A 61 -2.50 10.59 -8.99
N PHE A 62 -2.89 9.32 -8.85
CA PHE A 62 -2.77 8.55 -7.61
C PHE A 62 -1.74 7.43 -7.70
N ARG A 63 -1.19 7.18 -8.89
CA ARG A 63 -0.35 6.00 -9.15
C ARG A 63 0.92 6.02 -8.31
N ASP A 64 1.59 7.16 -8.19
CA ASP A 64 2.85 7.25 -7.44
C ASP A 64 2.62 7.04 -5.93
N ILE A 65 1.54 7.61 -5.39
CA ILE A 65 1.15 7.46 -3.99
C ILE A 65 0.77 6.00 -3.68
N ALA A 66 0.03 5.36 -4.61
CA ALA A 66 -0.35 3.96 -4.50
C ALA A 66 0.88 3.05 -4.60
N LYS A 67 1.75 3.28 -5.60
CA LYS A 67 3.00 2.54 -5.81
C LYS A 67 3.88 2.61 -4.56
N HIS A 68 4.04 3.80 -3.98
CA HIS A 68 4.81 3.96 -2.74
C HIS A 68 4.20 3.20 -1.56
N SER A 69 2.87 3.29 -1.40
CA SER A 69 2.17 2.58 -0.31
C SER A 69 2.25 1.06 -0.46
N ILE A 70 2.13 0.54 -1.69
CA ILE A 70 2.25 -0.88 -2.00
C ILE A 70 3.70 -1.35 -1.83
N ALA A 71 4.68 -0.58 -2.31
CA ALA A 71 6.10 -0.88 -2.13
C ALA A 71 6.49 -0.96 -0.65
N ALA A 72 5.97 -0.06 0.19
CA ALA A 72 6.18 -0.10 1.63
C ALA A 72 5.62 -1.39 2.26
N GLU A 73 4.43 -1.82 1.85
CA GLU A 73 3.81 -3.05 2.38
C GLU A 73 4.55 -4.31 1.90
N ILE A 74 4.95 -4.36 0.62
CA ILE A 74 5.78 -5.45 0.07
C ILE A 74 7.11 -5.52 0.81
N GLY A 75 7.76 -4.37 0.99
CA GLY A 75 9.03 -4.26 1.70
C GLY A 75 8.92 -4.72 3.14
N LYS A 76 7.85 -4.34 3.84
CA LYS A 76 7.55 -4.83 5.18
C LYS A 76 7.43 -6.35 5.20
N ILE A 77 6.60 -6.94 4.33
CA ILE A 77 6.39 -8.39 4.31
C ILE A 77 7.69 -9.14 3.99
N ALA A 78 8.51 -8.63 3.06
CA ALA A 78 9.79 -9.25 2.69
C ALA A 78 10.85 -9.17 3.80
N VAL A 79 10.92 -8.04 4.50
CA VAL A 79 11.84 -7.87 5.63
C VAL A 79 11.39 -8.70 6.83
N GLU A 80 10.10 -8.70 7.16
CA GLU A 80 9.54 -9.48 8.27
C GLU A 80 9.60 -11.00 8.01
N SER A 81 9.52 -11.43 6.75
CA SER A 81 9.69 -12.85 6.38
C SER A 81 11.16 -13.30 6.37
N GLY A 82 12.12 -12.38 6.50
CA GLY A 82 13.54 -12.67 6.37
C GLY A 82 13.96 -13.08 4.95
N ALA A 83 13.20 -12.64 3.94
CA ALA A 83 13.50 -12.96 2.55
C ALA A 83 14.81 -12.29 2.09
N ARG A 84 15.57 -13.00 1.26
CA ARG A 84 16.79 -12.46 0.64
C ARG A 84 16.50 -11.52 -0.53
N GLU A 85 15.32 -11.65 -1.13
CA GLU A 85 14.86 -10.88 -2.28
C GLU A 85 13.33 -10.79 -2.30
N VAL A 86 12.81 -9.74 -2.93
CA VAL A 86 11.38 -9.56 -3.15
C VAL A 86 10.93 -10.48 -4.28
N THR A 87 10.18 -11.51 -3.93
CA THR A 87 9.59 -12.43 -4.90
C THR A 87 8.19 -11.99 -5.35
N ARG A 88 7.69 -12.62 -6.42
CA ARG A 88 6.33 -12.38 -6.93
C ARG A 88 5.25 -12.59 -5.87
N ASP A 89 5.43 -13.56 -4.97
CA ASP A 89 4.53 -13.84 -3.84
C ASP A 89 4.47 -12.64 -2.87
N HIS A 90 5.61 -12.05 -2.53
CA HIS A 90 5.66 -10.84 -1.71
C HIS A 90 4.92 -9.68 -2.38
N CYS A 91 5.10 -9.50 -3.69
CA CYS A 91 4.42 -8.46 -4.46
C CYS A 91 2.89 -8.63 -4.43
N ILE A 92 2.40 -9.85 -4.66
CA ILE A 92 0.96 -10.13 -4.66
C ILE A 92 0.38 -9.94 -3.24
N LYS A 93 1.03 -10.49 -2.22
CA LYS A 93 0.61 -10.32 -0.81
C LYS A 93 0.56 -8.85 -0.43
N GLY A 94 1.63 -8.10 -0.68
CA GLY A 94 1.69 -6.68 -0.36
C GLY A 94 0.66 -5.86 -1.13
N TYR A 95 0.40 -6.19 -2.39
CA TYR A 95 -0.66 -5.53 -3.16
C TYR A 95 -2.06 -5.78 -2.58
N ILE A 96 -2.37 -7.02 -2.18
CA ILE A 96 -3.67 -7.35 -1.55
C ILE A 96 -3.83 -6.63 -0.21
N VAL A 97 -2.79 -6.66 0.64
CA VAL A 97 -2.83 -6.06 1.99
C VAL A 97 -2.86 -4.52 1.92
N ALA A 98 -2.13 -3.90 0.99
CA ALA A 98 -2.14 -2.44 0.81
C ALA A 98 -3.44 -1.93 0.19
N THR A 99 -4.20 -2.79 -0.50
CA THR A 99 -5.47 -2.40 -1.15
C THR A 99 -6.58 -2.23 -0.10
N PRO A 100 -7.30 -1.10 -0.08
CA PRO A 100 -8.46 -0.93 0.78
C PRO A 100 -9.59 -1.92 0.44
N ARG A 101 -10.31 -2.45 1.43
CA ARG A 101 -11.40 -3.43 1.24
C ARG A 101 -12.44 -3.03 0.20
N ARG A 102 -12.79 -1.73 0.16
CA ARG A 102 -13.75 -1.18 -0.82
C ARG A 102 -13.31 -1.40 -2.28
N ASP A 103 -12.01 -1.55 -2.51
CA ASP A 103 -11.39 -1.64 -3.84
C ASP A 103 -11.06 -3.11 -4.21
N TYR A 104 -11.42 -4.09 -3.37
CA TYR A 104 -11.16 -5.53 -3.63
C TYR A 104 -11.81 -6.06 -4.91
N LYS A 105 -12.96 -5.53 -5.30
CA LYS A 105 -13.57 -5.88 -6.58
C LYS A 105 -12.66 -5.55 -7.77
N PHE A 106 -11.97 -4.41 -7.74
CA PHE A 106 -11.04 -4.00 -8.79
C PHE A 106 -9.75 -4.83 -8.76
N LEU A 107 -9.23 -5.08 -7.55
CA LEU A 107 -8.09 -5.96 -7.30
C LEU A 107 -8.30 -7.35 -7.90
N MET A 108 -9.38 -8.04 -7.52
CA MET A 108 -9.69 -9.40 -8.00
C MET A 108 -9.90 -9.43 -9.51
N ASN A 109 -10.63 -8.45 -10.06
CA ASN A 109 -10.82 -8.35 -11.51
C ASN A 109 -9.50 -8.14 -12.25
N PHE A 110 -8.58 -7.36 -11.69
CA PHE A 110 -7.27 -7.13 -12.29
C PHE A 110 -6.40 -8.40 -12.24
N LEU A 111 -6.31 -9.05 -11.08
CA LEU A 111 -5.56 -10.31 -10.91
C LEU A 111 -6.08 -11.41 -11.84
N HIS A 112 -7.41 -11.56 -11.93
CA HIS A 112 -8.05 -12.49 -12.85
C HIS A 112 -7.71 -12.19 -14.32
N LYS A 113 -7.78 -10.91 -14.74
CA LYS A 113 -7.42 -10.50 -16.11
C LYS A 113 -5.94 -10.76 -16.45
N LYS A 114 -5.06 -10.70 -15.45
CA LYS A 114 -3.63 -11.00 -15.59
C LYS A 114 -3.31 -12.49 -15.45
N GLY A 115 -4.31 -13.34 -15.23
CA GLY A 115 -4.11 -14.78 -15.01
C GLY A 115 -3.33 -15.10 -13.74
N ILE A 116 -3.33 -14.20 -12.76
CA ILE A 116 -2.65 -14.39 -11.48
C ILE A 116 -3.59 -15.14 -10.54
N ASP A 117 -3.21 -16.37 -10.17
CA ASP A 117 -3.93 -17.12 -9.15
C ASP A 117 -3.74 -16.48 -7.77
N TYR A 118 -4.85 -16.05 -7.18
CA TYR A 118 -4.89 -15.45 -5.84
C TYR A 118 -5.57 -16.35 -4.80
N SER A 119 -5.90 -17.60 -5.17
CA SER A 119 -6.50 -18.59 -4.27
C SER A 119 -5.73 -18.74 -2.96
N PRO A 120 -4.38 -18.78 -2.94
CA PRO A 120 -3.61 -18.85 -1.68
C PRO A 120 -3.82 -17.67 -0.74
N TYR A 121 -4.26 -16.52 -1.26
CA TYR A 121 -4.39 -15.26 -0.53
C TYR A 121 -5.84 -14.88 -0.20
N GLN A 122 -6.83 -15.74 -0.49
CA GLN A 122 -8.24 -15.46 -0.19
C GLN A 122 -8.47 -15.12 1.30
N HIS A 123 -7.68 -15.72 2.19
CA HIS A 123 -7.70 -15.42 3.62
C HIS A 123 -7.35 -13.95 3.96
N LEU A 124 -6.56 -13.27 3.11
CA LEU A 124 -6.22 -11.85 3.27
C LEU A 124 -7.36 -10.93 2.79
N ILE A 125 -8.16 -11.38 1.83
CA ILE A 125 -9.29 -10.63 1.25
C ILE A 125 -10.53 -10.72 2.17
N ASN A 126 -10.73 -11.84 2.85
CA ASN A 126 -11.88 -12.09 3.72
C ASN A 126 -11.72 -11.57 5.16
N LYS A 127 -10.59 -10.92 5.47
CA LYS A 127 -10.30 -10.37 6.80
C LYS A 127 -10.86 -8.97 6.93
#